data_AF-A0A928REW4-F1
#
_entry.id   AF-A0A928REW4-F1
#
_cell.length_a   1.000
_cell.length_b   1.000
_cell.length_c   1.000
_cell.angle_alpha   90.00
_cell.angle_beta   90.00
_cell.angle_gamma   90.00
#
_symmetry.space_group_name_H-M   'P 1'
#
loop_
_entity.id
_entity.type
_entity.pdbx_description
1 polymer ?
#
loop_
_entity_poly.entity_id
_entity_poly.type
_entity_poly.pdbx_seq_one_letter_code
_entity_poly.pdbx_strand_id
1 'polypeptide(L)'
;MLNMLYFIKAYIDYEVDKMYKALFMEYPGNVYKAFSLSYDDGFVDDIRLCELMKRYNIKGTFNLNSNHILNGNEKRLNEEQCKNLYSDPLFEVAVHGKYHSFLAHLATGTAAMEILDDRRELERIFEKPIFGMVSPYNDISDDLIEAMKICNIKYCRGPKASLGFEMPENKHRMIPTCHHNNPELMSLADEFIALAPLKDPKFFYVWGHSFEFDRKDNWDMMEKFLEKMSDKDDIWYCTNIEFVEYCDAYKRLEMDVDMKYIFNPTAYDLYFRVGYPYEKSKHYVIKPGETLKLV
;
A
#
# COMPACT_ATOMS: atom_id res chain seq x y z
N MET A 1 -9.51 38.91 38.69
CA MET A 1 -9.68 38.79 37.23
C MET A 1 -8.76 37.73 36.61
N LEU A 2 -7.48 37.63 36.98
CA LEU A 2 -6.54 36.60 36.47
C LEU A 2 -7.01 35.13 36.66
N ASN A 3 -7.59 34.79 37.82
CA ASN A 3 -8.05 33.43 38.11
C ASN A 3 -9.21 32.96 37.22
N MET A 4 -10.10 33.86 36.80
CA MET A 4 -11.27 33.48 36.00
C MET A 4 -10.90 33.12 34.56
N LEU A 5 -9.91 33.81 33.98
CA LEU A 5 -9.34 33.47 32.67
C LEU A 5 -8.60 32.13 32.70
N TYR A 6 -7.90 31.82 33.80
CA TYR A 6 -7.23 30.53 33.98
C TYR A 6 -8.23 29.37 34.10
N PHE A 7 -9.31 29.57 34.86
CA PHE A 7 -10.39 28.58 34.98
C PHE A 7 -11.16 28.37 33.68
N ILE A 8 -11.45 29.45 32.93
CA ILE A 8 -12.13 29.34 31.63
C ILE A 8 -11.23 28.61 30.63
N LYS A 9 -9.93 28.92 30.60
CA LYS A 9 -8.98 28.22 29.73
C LYS A 9 -8.85 26.74 30.11
N ALA A 10 -8.69 26.44 31.39
CA ALA A 10 -8.64 25.06 31.88
C ALA A 10 -9.95 24.29 31.64
N TYR A 11 -11.11 24.95 31.74
CA TYR A 11 -12.41 24.35 31.47
C TYR A 11 -12.62 24.11 29.96
N ILE A 12 -12.18 25.04 29.11
CA ILE A 12 -12.19 24.85 27.65
C ILE A 12 -11.21 23.75 27.26
N ASP A 13 -9.99 23.74 27.79
CA ASP A 13 -9.01 22.68 27.54
C ASP A 13 -9.53 21.31 28.03
N TYR A 14 -10.22 21.27 29.19
CA TYR A 14 -10.87 20.08 29.74
C TYR A 14 -12.07 19.58 28.92
N GLU A 15 -12.92 20.48 28.42
CA GLU A 15 -14.05 20.11 27.56
C GLU A 15 -13.58 19.76 26.13
N VAL A 16 -12.47 20.34 25.63
CA VAL A 16 -11.80 19.93 24.39
C VAL A 16 -11.18 18.54 24.53
N ASP A 17 -10.54 18.23 25.67
CA ASP A 17 -10.05 16.89 26.02
C ASP A 17 -11.19 15.85 26.06
N LYS A 18 -12.40 16.26 26.48
CA LYS A 18 -13.59 15.41 26.41
C LYS A 18 -14.20 15.29 25.02
N MET A 19 -14.10 16.34 24.19
CA MET A 19 -14.81 16.40 22.91
C MET A 19 -14.13 15.63 21.77
N TYR A 20 -12.85 15.26 21.89
CA TYR A 20 -12.14 14.51 20.85
C TYR A 20 -11.43 13.27 21.41
N LYS A 21 -12.22 12.31 21.90
CA LYS A 21 -11.82 10.90 21.93
C LYS A 21 -11.70 10.39 20.49
N ALA A 22 -10.64 10.82 19.80
CA ALA A 22 -10.36 10.45 18.43
C ALA A 22 -9.08 9.61 18.38
N LEU A 23 -9.22 8.40 17.85
CA LEU A 23 -8.15 7.46 17.60
C LEU A 23 -7.77 7.55 16.12
N PHE A 24 -6.53 7.93 15.83
CA PHE A 24 -6.04 8.04 14.46
C PHE A 24 -4.94 7.01 14.22
N MET A 25 -5.07 6.25 13.13
CA MET A 25 -4.04 5.30 12.71
C MET A 25 -2.75 6.05 12.38
N GLU A 26 -1.63 5.46 12.77
CA GLU A 26 -0.29 5.81 12.28
C GLU A 26 0.34 4.57 11.67
N TYR A 27 1.36 4.72 10.84
CA TYR A 27 2.10 3.60 10.28
C TYR A 27 3.24 3.15 11.22
N PRO A 28 3.84 1.97 10.97
CA PRO A 28 5.01 1.51 11.70
C PRO A 28 6.08 2.60 11.86
N GLY A 29 6.53 2.81 13.10
CA GLY A 29 7.45 3.89 13.46
C GLY A 29 6.79 5.19 13.94
N ASN A 30 5.46 5.19 14.17
CA ASN A 30 4.66 6.39 14.45
C ASN A 30 4.75 7.43 13.31
N VAL A 31 4.85 6.95 12.07
CA VAL A 31 4.95 7.82 10.89
C VAL A 31 3.59 8.03 10.24
N TYR A 32 3.43 9.17 9.58
CA TYR A 32 2.16 9.60 8.99
C TYR A 32 2.02 9.25 7.50
N LYS A 33 3.15 8.96 6.84
CA LYS A 33 3.25 8.74 5.40
C LYS A 33 3.63 7.30 5.11
N ALA A 34 3.01 6.71 4.10
CA ALA A 34 3.42 5.42 3.52
C ALA A 34 3.67 5.59 2.02
N PHE A 35 4.65 4.85 1.50
CA PHE A 35 5.00 4.88 0.09
C PHE A 35 5.11 3.45 -0.46
N SER A 36 4.45 3.21 -1.60
CA SER A 36 4.49 1.93 -2.31
C SER A 36 4.61 2.14 -3.82
N LEU A 37 5.29 1.18 -4.45
CA LEU A 37 5.46 1.05 -5.89
C LEU A 37 4.76 -0.20 -6.41
N SER A 38 4.16 -0.12 -7.60
CA SER A 38 3.55 -1.28 -8.26
C SER A 38 3.87 -1.34 -9.74
N TYR A 39 4.43 -2.47 -10.20
CA TYR A 39 4.86 -2.66 -11.57
C TYR A 39 4.27 -3.92 -12.20
N ASP A 40 3.94 -3.86 -13.48
CA ASP A 40 3.16 -4.89 -14.14
C ASP A 40 3.96 -5.69 -15.19
N ASP A 41 3.47 -6.90 -15.44
CA ASP A 41 3.75 -7.79 -16.57
C ASP A 41 5.10 -8.53 -16.58
N GLY A 42 6.07 -8.20 -15.73
CA GLY A 42 7.33 -8.97 -15.64
C GLY A 42 8.20 -8.90 -16.90
N PHE A 43 8.41 -7.70 -17.44
CA PHE A 43 9.36 -7.47 -18.54
C PHE A 43 10.81 -7.60 -18.05
N VAL A 44 11.74 -7.88 -18.97
CA VAL A 44 13.19 -7.97 -18.65
C VAL A 44 13.75 -6.69 -18.02
N ASP A 45 13.14 -5.55 -18.31
CA ASP A 45 13.44 -4.24 -17.73
C ASP A 45 13.29 -4.20 -16.21
N ASP A 46 12.46 -5.08 -15.62
CA ASP A 46 12.31 -5.19 -14.17
C ASP A 46 13.64 -5.51 -13.48
N ILE A 47 14.60 -6.15 -14.15
CA ILE A 47 15.93 -6.41 -13.58
C ILE A 47 16.58 -5.09 -13.14
N ARG A 48 16.65 -4.11 -14.04
CA ARG A 48 17.27 -2.80 -13.76
C ARG A 48 16.47 -2.01 -12.73
N LEU A 49 15.14 -2.08 -12.79
CA LEU A 49 14.27 -1.42 -11.81
C LEU A 49 14.48 -2.00 -10.41
N CYS A 50 14.49 -3.32 -10.27
CA CYS A 50 14.75 -4.02 -9.01
C CYS A 50 16.14 -3.69 -8.45
N GLU A 51 17.18 -3.59 -9.29
CA GLU A 51 18.52 -3.16 -8.86
C GLU A 51 18.51 -1.74 -8.28
N LEU A 52 17.81 -0.80 -8.92
CA LEU A 52 17.64 0.56 -8.40
C LEU A 52 16.86 0.55 -7.08
N MET A 53 15.73 -0.16 -7.01
CA MET A 53 14.93 -0.27 -5.79
C MET A 53 15.74 -0.85 -4.62
N LYS A 54 16.57 -1.87 -4.85
CA LYS A 54 17.50 -2.41 -3.85
C LYS A 54 18.54 -1.40 -3.40
N ARG A 55 19.13 -0.64 -4.33
CA ARG A 55 20.12 0.42 -4.03
C ARG A 55 19.54 1.48 -3.09
N TYR A 56 18.29 1.86 -3.30
CA TYR A 56 17.59 2.89 -2.51
C TYR A 56 16.74 2.32 -1.36
N ASN A 57 16.79 0.99 -1.12
CA ASN A 57 15.99 0.29 -0.11
C ASN A 57 14.49 0.59 -0.18
N ILE A 58 13.94 0.67 -1.40
CA ILE A 58 12.52 0.91 -1.65
C ILE A 58 11.84 -0.42 -1.97
N LYS A 59 10.72 -0.67 -1.32
CA LYS A 59 9.87 -1.84 -1.56
C LYS A 59 8.94 -1.64 -2.76
N GLY A 60 8.47 -2.74 -3.32
CA GLY A 60 7.45 -2.69 -4.38
C GLY A 60 6.75 -4.01 -4.64
N THR A 61 5.68 -3.92 -5.40
CA THR A 61 4.81 -5.03 -5.76
C THR A 61 4.85 -5.26 -7.26
N PHE A 62 5.14 -6.49 -7.69
CA PHE A 62 5.18 -6.89 -9.10
C PHE A 62 3.98 -7.76 -9.44
N ASN A 63 3.15 -7.29 -10.37
CA ASN A 63 1.93 -7.96 -10.81
C ASN A 63 2.23 -8.80 -12.05
N LEU A 64 2.24 -10.12 -11.89
CA LEU A 64 2.77 -11.04 -12.89
C LEU A 64 1.66 -11.90 -13.50
N ASN A 65 1.85 -12.27 -14.76
CA ASN A 65 1.00 -13.24 -15.46
C ASN A 65 1.80 -14.54 -15.62
N SER A 66 1.37 -15.62 -14.99
CA SER A 66 2.03 -16.93 -15.07
C SER A 66 2.17 -17.45 -16.50
N ASN A 67 1.21 -17.18 -17.40
CA ASN A 67 1.36 -17.58 -18.81
C ASN A 67 2.47 -16.79 -19.52
N HIS A 68 2.66 -15.51 -19.19
CA HIS A 68 3.78 -14.72 -19.74
C HIS A 68 5.12 -15.22 -19.21
N ILE A 69 5.18 -15.74 -17.98
CA ILE A 69 6.42 -16.32 -17.42
C ILE A 69 6.75 -17.66 -18.10
N LEU A 70 5.74 -18.53 -18.25
CA LEU A 70 5.93 -19.92 -18.72
C LEU A 70 6.03 -20.02 -20.25
N ASN A 71 5.32 -19.16 -20.98
CA ASN A 71 5.17 -19.21 -22.43
C ASN A 71 5.53 -17.86 -23.10
N GLY A 72 6.21 -16.97 -22.39
CA GLY A 72 6.64 -15.67 -22.91
C GLY A 72 7.73 -15.77 -23.96
N ASN A 73 8.00 -14.62 -24.59
CA ASN A 73 9.14 -14.44 -25.49
C ASN A 73 10.34 -13.84 -24.73
N GLU A 74 11.41 -13.55 -25.45
CA GLU A 74 12.66 -13.00 -24.90
C GLU A 74 12.53 -11.62 -24.22
N LYS A 75 11.38 -10.94 -24.36
CA LYS A 75 11.11 -9.66 -23.67
C LYS A 75 10.53 -9.88 -22.27
N ARG A 76 10.13 -11.10 -21.93
CA ARG A 76 9.60 -11.50 -20.62
C ARG A 76 10.68 -12.22 -19.83
N LEU A 77 10.64 -12.07 -18.52
CA LEU A 77 11.44 -12.90 -17.62
C LEU A 77 10.88 -14.33 -17.63
N ASN A 78 11.77 -15.31 -17.71
CA ASN A 78 11.40 -16.72 -17.56
C ASN A 78 11.22 -17.10 -16.07
N GLU A 79 10.77 -18.34 -15.81
CA GLU A 79 10.51 -18.83 -14.44
C GLU A 79 11.71 -18.68 -13.49
N GLU A 80 12.91 -19.05 -13.93
CA GLU A 80 14.13 -18.97 -13.11
C GLU A 80 14.49 -17.52 -12.79
N GLN A 81 14.43 -16.64 -13.79
CA GLN A 81 14.70 -15.22 -13.63
C GLN A 81 13.69 -14.56 -12.69
N CYS A 82 12.39 -14.84 -12.87
CA CYS A 82 11.33 -14.39 -11.98
C CYS A 82 11.57 -14.84 -10.55
N LYS A 83 11.83 -16.14 -10.33
CA LYS A 83 12.07 -16.71 -9.00
C LYS A 83 13.25 -16.03 -8.32
N ASN A 84 14.34 -15.82 -9.03
CA ASN A 84 15.54 -15.18 -8.48
C ASN A 84 15.32 -13.69 -8.19
N LEU A 85 14.61 -12.97 -9.07
CA LEU A 85 14.43 -11.54 -8.98
C LEU A 85 13.44 -11.15 -7.88
N TYR A 86 12.25 -11.73 -7.87
CA TYR A 86 11.13 -11.30 -7.02
C TYR A 86 11.01 -12.05 -5.68
N SER A 87 11.93 -12.98 -5.38
CA SER A 87 12.02 -13.61 -4.05
C SER A 87 12.77 -12.73 -3.03
N ASP A 88 13.30 -11.57 -3.45
CA ASP A 88 13.90 -10.60 -2.56
C ASP A 88 12.87 -10.07 -1.52
N PRO A 89 13.24 -9.91 -0.24
CA PRO A 89 12.33 -9.40 0.79
C PRO A 89 11.76 -8.00 0.54
N LEU A 90 12.38 -7.20 -0.35
CA LEU A 90 11.81 -5.91 -0.75
C LEU A 90 10.60 -6.04 -1.67
N PHE A 91 10.37 -7.21 -2.26
CA PHE A 91 9.42 -7.38 -3.34
C PHE A 91 8.27 -8.32 -2.99
N GLU A 92 7.07 -7.84 -3.32
CA GLU A 92 5.86 -8.64 -3.36
C GLU A 92 5.60 -9.13 -4.78
N VAL A 93 5.07 -10.35 -4.91
CA VAL A 93 4.45 -10.83 -6.16
C VAL A 93 2.94 -10.84 -5.98
N ALA A 94 2.23 -10.33 -6.98
CA ALA A 94 0.78 -10.24 -7.05
C ALA A 94 0.26 -10.79 -8.39
N VAL A 95 -1.02 -11.18 -8.40
CA VAL A 95 -1.73 -11.72 -9.57
C VAL A 95 -1.97 -10.61 -10.59
N HIS A 96 -1.73 -10.91 -11.86
CA HIS A 96 -2.16 -10.03 -12.96
C HIS A 96 -3.06 -10.74 -13.97
N GLY A 97 -3.62 -11.89 -13.62
CA GLY A 97 -4.48 -12.68 -14.50
C GLY A 97 -3.64 -13.51 -15.47
N LYS A 98 -3.90 -14.81 -15.53
CA LYS A 98 -3.02 -15.77 -16.21
C LYS A 98 -2.76 -15.38 -17.65
N TYR A 99 -3.78 -14.98 -18.41
CA TYR A 99 -3.67 -14.70 -19.84
C TYR A 99 -3.69 -13.20 -20.16
N HIS A 100 -3.67 -12.34 -19.14
CA HIS A 100 -3.85 -10.89 -19.31
C HIS A 100 -5.19 -10.58 -20.04
N SER A 101 -6.25 -11.33 -19.70
CA SER A 101 -7.60 -11.15 -20.25
C SER A 101 -8.28 -9.89 -19.72
N PHE A 102 -9.29 -9.40 -20.44
CA PHE A 102 -10.20 -8.37 -19.95
C PHE A 102 -11.16 -8.94 -18.88
N LEU A 103 -10.65 -9.18 -17.66
CA LEU A 103 -11.34 -9.94 -16.62
C LEU A 103 -12.70 -9.35 -16.21
N ALA A 104 -12.84 -8.02 -16.23
CA ALA A 104 -14.09 -7.33 -15.88
C ALA A 104 -15.24 -7.61 -16.87
N HIS A 105 -14.93 -8.13 -18.05
CA HIS A 105 -15.89 -8.50 -19.10
C HIS A 105 -16.21 -10.00 -19.15
N LEU A 106 -15.58 -10.80 -18.31
CA LEU A 106 -15.84 -12.24 -18.23
C LEU A 106 -16.96 -12.53 -17.23
N ALA A 107 -17.62 -13.67 -17.39
CA ALA A 107 -18.51 -14.18 -16.35
C ALA A 107 -17.71 -14.42 -15.05
N THR A 108 -18.30 -14.13 -13.89
CA THR A 108 -17.66 -14.20 -12.56
C THR A 108 -16.87 -15.50 -12.34
N GLY A 109 -17.46 -16.65 -12.68
CA GLY A 109 -16.79 -17.95 -12.53
C GLY A 109 -15.58 -18.12 -13.46
N THR A 110 -15.62 -17.56 -14.68
CA THR A 110 -14.48 -17.60 -15.62
C THR A 110 -13.36 -16.69 -15.13
N ALA A 111 -13.67 -15.48 -14.68
CA ALA A 111 -12.70 -14.58 -14.07
C ALA A 111 -12.05 -15.22 -12.83
N ALA A 112 -12.85 -15.84 -11.95
CA ALA A 112 -12.36 -16.54 -10.78
C ALA A 112 -11.41 -17.69 -11.14
N MET A 113 -11.73 -18.48 -12.17
CA MET A 113 -10.84 -19.55 -12.64
C MET A 113 -9.52 -19.00 -13.16
N GLU A 114 -9.53 -17.92 -13.93
CA GLU A 114 -8.28 -17.32 -14.43
C GLU A 114 -7.42 -16.76 -13.29
N ILE A 115 -8.03 -16.11 -12.29
CA ILE A 115 -7.34 -15.63 -11.09
C ILE A 115 -6.71 -16.79 -10.31
N LEU A 116 -7.47 -17.87 -10.07
CA LEU A 116 -6.99 -19.03 -9.31
C LEU A 116 -5.90 -19.80 -10.05
N ASP A 117 -6.01 -19.93 -11.36
CA ASP A 117 -4.98 -20.59 -12.16
C ASP A 117 -3.68 -19.78 -12.17
N ASP A 118 -3.78 -18.46 -12.26
CA ASP A 118 -2.60 -17.59 -12.19
C ASP A 118 -1.93 -17.68 -10.82
N ARG A 119 -2.74 -17.50 -9.78
CA ARG A 119 -2.29 -17.59 -8.39
C ARG A 119 -1.64 -18.93 -8.09
N ARG A 120 -2.24 -20.06 -8.54
CA ARG A 120 -1.67 -21.40 -8.33
C ARG A 120 -0.27 -21.54 -8.92
N GLU A 121 -0.06 -21.06 -10.14
CA GLU A 121 1.27 -21.14 -10.76
C GLU A 121 2.28 -20.20 -10.11
N LEU A 122 1.88 -18.97 -9.77
CA LEU A 122 2.77 -18.06 -9.07
C LEU A 122 3.14 -18.60 -7.68
N GLU A 123 2.18 -19.14 -6.91
CA GLU A 123 2.44 -19.77 -5.61
C GLU A 123 3.37 -21.00 -5.75
N ARG A 124 3.27 -21.75 -6.85
CA ARG A 124 4.20 -22.86 -7.16
C ARG A 124 5.62 -22.34 -7.43
N ILE A 125 5.78 -21.27 -8.20
CA ILE A 125 7.08 -20.71 -8.59
C ILE A 125 7.80 -20.10 -7.38
N PHE A 126 7.08 -19.31 -6.59
CA PHE A 126 7.63 -18.52 -5.48
C PHE A 126 7.53 -19.20 -4.12
N GLU A 127 6.85 -20.35 -4.04
CA GLU A 127 6.72 -21.17 -2.82
C GLU A 127 6.15 -20.38 -1.62
N LYS A 128 5.28 -19.41 -1.90
CA LYS A 128 4.63 -18.55 -0.89
C LYS A 128 3.20 -18.23 -1.30
N PRO A 129 2.28 -17.99 -0.34
CA PRO A 129 0.93 -17.54 -0.65
C PRO A 129 0.93 -16.18 -1.34
N ILE A 130 0.01 -15.98 -2.29
CA ILE A 130 -0.14 -14.72 -3.04
C ILE A 130 -1.57 -14.21 -2.88
N PHE A 131 -1.70 -12.97 -2.40
CA PHE A 131 -3.01 -12.38 -2.09
C PHE A 131 -3.27 -11.04 -2.77
N GLY A 132 -2.24 -10.43 -3.36
CA GLY A 132 -2.38 -9.20 -4.12
C GLY A 132 -2.85 -9.46 -5.54
N MET A 133 -3.50 -8.45 -6.13
CA MET A 133 -3.86 -8.47 -7.54
C MET A 133 -3.80 -7.07 -8.16
N VAL A 134 -3.62 -7.04 -9.47
CA VAL A 134 -4.04 -5.94 -10.33
C VAL A 134 -4.82 -6.53 -11.49
N SER A 135 -5.98 -5.96 -11.81
CA SER A 135 -6.73 -6.39 -13.00
C SER A 135 -6.04 -5.89 -14.27
N PRO A 136 -5.82 -6.73 -15.30
CA PRO A 136 -5.37 -6.28 -16.61
C PRO A 136 -6.16 -5.08 -17.12
N TYR A 137 -5.46 -4.18 -17.81
CA TYR A 137 -6.03 -2.94 -18.34
C TYR A 137 -6.62 -2.01 -17.27
N ASN A 138 -6.32 -2.27 -15.99
CA ASN A 138 -6.88 -1.61 -14.81
C ASN A 138 -8.42 -1.57 -14.76
N ASP A 139 -9.12 -2.50 -15.42
CA ASP A 139 -10.58 -2.50 -15.46
C ASP A 139 -11.19 -3.37 -14.34
N ILE A 140 -12.23 -2.87 -13.67
CA ILE A 140 -12.84 -3.50 -12.50
C ILE A 140 -14.36 -3.34 -12.50
N SER A 141 -15.06 -4.46 -12.60
CA SER A 141 -16.51 -4.56 -12.35
C SER A 141 -16.81 -5.05 -10.92
N ASP A 142 -18.05 -4.87 -10.45
CA ASP A 142 -18.47 -5.40 -9.14
C ASP A 142 -18.45 -6.94 -9.13
N ASP A 143 -18.81 -7.57 -10.24
CA ASP A 143 -18.72 -9.03 -10.43
C ASP A 143 -17.27 -9.52 -10.32
N LEU A 144 -16.30 -8.76 -10.86
CA LEU A 144 -14.89 -9.09 -10.73
C LEU A 144 -14.41 -8.97 -9.27
N ILE A 145 -14.88 -7.96 -8.54
CA ILE A 145 -14.57 -7.83 -7.10
C ILE A 145 -15.11 -9.03 -6.32
N GLU A 146 -16.29 -9.53 -6.66
CA GLU A 146 -16.83 -10.75 -6.04
C GLU A 146 -15.96 -11.97 -6.36
N ALA A 147 -15.54 -12.13 -7.62
CA ALA A 147 -14.58 -13.17 -8.00
C ALA A 147 -13.27 -13.07 -7.19
N MET A 148 -12.70 -11.87 -7.05
CA MET A 148 -11.50 -11.61 -6.25
C MET A 148 -11.67 -12.07 -4.79
N LYS A 149 -12.80 -11.73 -4.16
CA LYS A 149 -13.09 -12.12 -2.77
C LYS A 149 -13.19 -13.64 -2.62
N ILE A 150 -13.91 -14.32 -3.51
CA ILE A 150 -14.03 -15.79 -3.52
C ILE A 150 -12.64 -16.44 -3.69
N CYS A 151 -11.77 -15.82 -4.48
CA CYS A 151 -10.40 -16.28 -4.70
C CYS A 151 -9.42 -15.88 -3.57
N ASN A 152 -9.91 -15.27 -2.50
CA ASN A 152 -9.12 -14.76 -1.37
C ASN A 152 -8.04 -13.74 -1.76
N ILE A 153 -8.31 -12.95 -2.79
CA ILE A 153 -7.53 -11.76 -3.12
C ILE A 153 -7.87 -10.67 -2.09
N LYS A 154 -6.84 -10.10 -1.46
CA LYS A 154 -6.99 -9.13 -0.37
C LYS A 154 -7.11 -7.70 -0.87
N TYR A 155 -6.53 -7.38 -2.03
CA TYR A 155 -6.61 -6.05 -2.61
C TYR A 155 -6.49 -6.07 -4.14
N CYS A 156 -6.89 -4.97 -4.79
CA CYS A 156 -6.68 -4.73 -6.20
C CYS A 156 -6.45 -3.23 -6.48
N ARG A 157 -5.46 -2.89 -7.34
CA ARG A 157 -5.25 -1.51 -7.82
C ARG A 157 -6.39 -1.06 -8.73
N GLY A 158 -6.91 0.15 -8.53
CA GLY A 158 -7.99 0.74 -9.31
C GLY A 158 -7.54 1.54 -10.56
N PRO A 159 -8.49 1.90 -11.46
CA PRO A 159 -8.24 2.44 -12.80
C PRO A 159 -7.68 3.87 -12.89
N LYS A 160 -8.10 4.77 -12.00
CA LYS A 160 -7.92 6.20 -12.19
C LYS A 160 -7.07 6.80 -11.08
N ALA A 161 -5.98 7.45 -11.47
CA ALA A 161 -5.14 8.22 -10.57
C ALA A 161 -5.93 9.32 -9.83
N SER A 162 -5.69 9.47 -8.53
CA SER A 162 -6.28 10.55 -7.72
C SER A 162 -5.52 11.86 -7.81
N LEU A 163 -4.22 11.82 -8.14
CA LEU A 163 -3.27 12.93 -7.97
C LEU A 163 -3.21 13.44 -6.52
N GLY A 164 -3.56 12.57 -5.56
CA GLY A 164 -3.50 12.86 -4.14
C GLY A 164 -3.06 11.63 -3.33
N PHE A 165 -3.00 11.82 -2.02
CA PHE A 165 -2.41 10.85 -1.09
C PHE A 165 -3.42 10.29 -0.10
N GLU A 166 -4.70 10.33 -0.45
CA GLU A 166 -5.78 9.86 0.42
C GLU A 166 -5.76 8.34 0.60
N MET A 167 -6.17 7.91 1.79
CA MET A 167 -6.29 6.49 2.11
C MET A 167 -7.32 5.81 1.19
N PRO A 168 -7.03 4.61 0.67
CA PRO A 168 -7.99 3.88 -0.13
C PRO A 168 -9.17 3.42 0.74
N GLU A 169 -10.39 3.81 0.36
CA GLU A 169 -11.62 3.41 1.07
C GLU A 169 -11.97 1.94 0.80
N ASN A 170 -11.73 1.48 -0.43
CA ASN A 170 -12.00 0.11 -0.87
C ASN A 170 -10.69 -0.56 -1.29
N LYS A 171 -10.25 -1.58 -0.56
CA LYS A 171 -9.01 -2.31 -0.86
C LYS A 171 -9.06 -3.09 -2.18
N HIS A 172 -10.23 -3.44 -2.69
CA HIS A 172 -10.39 -4.04 -4.04
C HIS A 172 -10.51 -2.99 -5.15
N ARG A 173 -10.36 -1.69 -4.81
CA ARG A 173 -10.23 -0.56 -5.73
C ARG A 173 -9.25 0.48 -5.15
N MET A 174 -8.02 0.06 -4.85
CA MET A 174 -6.98 0.95 -4.34
C MET A 174 -6.57 1.95 -5.42
N ILE A 175 -7.04 3.18 -5.28
CA ILE A 175 -6.74 4.25 -6.22
C ILE A 175 -5.26 4.65 -6.10
N PRO A 176 -4.45 4.54 -7.18
CA PRO A 176 -3.09 5.04 -7.16
C PRO A 176 -3.06 6.57 -7.15
N THR A 177 -1.98 7.15 -6.64
CA THR A 177 -1.73 8.58 -6.73
C THR A 177 -1.46 8.98 -8.19
N CYS A 178 -0.54 8.30 -8.86
CA CYS A 178 -0.22 8.57 -10.26
C CYS A 178 0.49 7.38 -10.92
N HIS A 179 0.55 7.42 -12.25
CA HIS A 179 1.45 6.58 -13.03
C HIS A 179 2.84 7.21 -13.04
N HIS A 180 3.91 6.42 -13.09
CA HIS A 180 5.31 6.89 -13.06
C HIS A 180 5.70 7.81 -14.23
N ASN A 181 4.93 7.80 -15.32
CA ASN A 181 5.12 8.68 -16.47
C ASN A 181 4.22 9.93 -16.42
N ASN A 182 3.54 10.16 -15.30
CA ASN A 182 2.80 11.38 -15.08
C ASN A 182 3.79 12.57 -15.00
N PRO A 183 3.58 13.66 -15.76
CA PRO A 183 4.47 14.83 -15.74
C PRO A 183 4.58 15.49 -14.36
N GLU A 184 3.61 15.29 -13.47
CA GLU A 184 3.56 15.82 -12.12
C GLU A 184 4.21 14.87 -11.08
N LEU A 185 4.83 13.75 -11.47
CA LEU A 185 5.41 12.79 -10.53
C LEU A 185 6.37 13.46 -9.53
N MET A 186 7.30 14.29 -10.03
CA MET A 186 8.30 14.94 -9.18
C MET A 186 7.70 16.02 -8.28
N SER A 187 6.69 16.77 -8.76
CA SER A 187 6.00 17.76 -7.94
C SER A 187 5.14 17.10 -6.87
N LEU A 188 4.48 15.98 -7.18
CA LEU A 188 3.77 15.17 -6.21
C LEU A 188 4.71 14.61 -5.14
N ALA A 189 5.93 14.19 -5.52
CA ALA A 189 6.95 13.78 -4.57
C ALA A 189 7.37 14.91 -3.62
N ASP A 190 7.62 16.11 -4.16
CA ASP A 190 7.96 17.28 -3.35
C ASP A 190 6.82 17.67 -2.40
N GLU A 191 5.57 17.65 -2.89
CA GLU A 191 4.39 17.89 -2.07
C GLU A 191 4.29 16.85 -0.95
N PHE A 192 4.37 15.56 -1.28
CA PHE A 192 4.25 14.46 -0.33
C PHE A 192 5.32 14.52 0.77
N ILE A 193 6.57 14.80 0.39
CA ILE A 193 7.67 14.96 1.35
C ILE A 193 7.39 16.12 2.30
N ALA A 194 6.87 17.24 1.79
CA ALA A 194 6.56 18.44 2.57
C ALA A 194 5.27 18.34 3.40
N LEU A 195 4.46 17.28 3.25
CA LEU A 195 3.21 17.13 4.00
C LEU A 195 3.46 17.07 5.51
N ALA A 196 2.88 18.04 6.22
CA ALA A 196 2.75 17.98 7.66
C ALA A 196 1.62 17.01 8.06
N PRO A 197 1.78 16.29 9.18
CA PRO A 197 0.75 15.41 9.68
C PRO A 197 -0.50 16.21 10.11
N LEU A 198 -1.67 15.82 9.61
CA LEU A 198 -2.96 16.45 9.93
C LEU A 198 -3.88 15.48 10.68
N LYS A 199 -4.90 14.98 9.99
CA LYS A 199 -5.91 14.09 10.55
C LYS A 199 -5.63 12.64 10.16
N ASP A 200 -5.92 12.28 8.91
CA ASP A 200 -5.84 10.93 8.39
C ASP A 200 -4.47 10.68 7.74
N PRO A 201 -3.83 9.52 7.94
CA PRO A 201 -2.52 9.21 7.36
C PRO A 201 -2.54 9.29 5.82
N LYS A 202 -1.36 9.43 5.21
CA LYS A 202 -1.24 9.64 3.76
C LYS A 202 -0.52 8.48 3.09
N PHE A 203 -0.93 8.15 1.87
CA PHE A 203 -0.40 7.05 1.09
C PHE A 203 -0.04 7.52 -0.31
N PHE A 204 1.25 7.49 -0.63
CA PHE A 204 1.73 7.77 -1.97
C PHE A 204 1.92 6.46 -2.72
N TYR A 205 1.07 6.23 -3.72
CA TYR A 205 1.02 4.98 -4.47
C TYR A 205 1.28 5.23 -5.95
N VAL A 206 2.45 4.81 -6.43
CA VAL A 206 2.86 4.99 -7.83
C VAL A 206 2.88 3.64 -8.55
N TRP A 207 2.42 3.64 -9.79
CA TRP A 207 2.44 2.43 -10.62
C TRP A 207 3.03 2.67 -12.01
N GLY A 208 3.44 1.60 -12.69
CA GLY A 208 3.81 1.67 -14.10
C GLY A 208 4.32 0.37 -14.68
N HIS A 209 4.96 0.47 -15.84
CA HIS A 209 5.62 -0.65 -16.50
C HIS A 209 7.08 -0.30 -16.79
N SER A 210 8.00 -1.13 -16.33
CA SER A 210 9.44 -0.87 -16.42
C SER A 210 9.94 -0.70 -17.86
N PHE A 211 9.38 -1.44 -18.83
CA PHE A 211 9.74 -1.31 -20.25
C PHE A 211 9.53 0.09 -20.82
N GLU A 212 8.67 0.91 -20.19
CA GLU A 212 8.45 2.26 -20.65
C GLU A 212 9.68 3.15 -20.46
N PHE A 213 10.57 2.80 -19.52
CA PHE A 213 11.80 3.54 -19.29
C PHE A 213 12.80 3.39 -20.43
N ASP A 214 13.01 2.16 -20.92
CA ASP A 214 13.83 1.90 -22.10
C ASP A 214 13.22 2.54 -23.36
N ARG A 215 11.89 2.45 -23.54
CA ARG A 215 11.21 3.05 -24.70
C ARG A 215 11.33 4.57 -24.77
N LYS A 216 11.43 5.23 -23.63
CA LYS A 216 11.49 6.69 -23.52
C LYS A 216 12.90 7.21 -23.23
N ASP A 217 13.88 6.32 -23.08
CA ASP A 217 15.25 6.63 -22.68
C ASP A 217 15.30 7.55 -21.44
N ASN A 218 14.53 7.20 -20.40
CA ASN A 218 14.34 8.06 -19.23
C ASN A 218 14.56 7.36 -17.87
N TRP A 219 15.42 6.34 -17.82
CA TRP A 219 15.82 5.70 -16.55
C TRP A 219 16.38 6.68 -15.51
N ASP A 220 17.09 7.72 -15.94
CA ASP A 220 17.61 8.78 -15.06
C ASP A 220 16.48 9.47 -14.27
N MET A 221 15.27 9.56 -14.84
CA MET A 221 14.12 10.11 -14.15
C MET A 221 13.70 9.21 -12.98
N MET A 222 13.61 7.90 -13.23
CA MET A 222 13.26 6.94 -12.19
C MET A 222 14.31 6.89 -11.07
N GLU A 223 15.59 6.92 -11.42
CA GLU A 223 16.68 6.95 -10.43
C GLU A 223 16.61 8.21 -9.56
N LYS A 224 16.41 9.40 -10.16
CA LYS A 224 16.21 10.66 -9.43
C LYS A 224 14.97 10.64 -8.54
N PHE A 225 13.89 10.01 -8.99
CA PHE A 225 12.67 9.86 -8.21
C PHE A 225 12.90 8.95 -6.99
N LEU A 226 13.54 7.80 -7.18
CA LEU A 226 13.89 6.88 -6.08
C LEU A 226 14.85 7.54 -5.09
N GLU A 227 15.90 8.22 -5.56
CA GLU A 227 16.83 8.98 -4.73
C GLU A 227 16.08 10.00 -3.86
N LYS A 228 15.20 10.81 -4.47
CA LYS A 228 14.39 11.81 -3.77
C LYS A 228 13.50 11.18 -2.71
N MET A 229 12.84 10.07 -3.04
CA MET A 229 11.86 9.41 -2.18
C MET A 229 12.47 8.53 -1.11
N SER A 230 13.71 8.08 -1.26
CA SER A 230 14.40 7.20 -0.31
C SER A 230 14.89 7.90 0.95
N ASP A 231 15.23 7.10 1.96
CA ASP A 231 15.88 7.52 3.21
C ASP A 231 15.14 8.65 3.95
N LYS A 232 13.80 8.57 3.98
CA LYS A 232 12.97 9.44 4.82
C LYS A 232 12.59 8.70 6.10
N ASP A 233 12.95 9.28 7.23
CA ASP A 233 12.63 8.75 8.56
C ASP A 233 11.13 8.84 8.89
N ASP A 234 10.40 9.71 8.20
CA ASP A 234 8.97 9.95 8.37
C ASP A 234 8.09 9.27 7.30
N ILE A 235 8.63 8.33 6.52
CA ILE A 235 7.89 7.53 5.53
C ILE A 235 8.07 6.04 5.80
N TRP A 236 6.95 5.32 5.86
CA TRP A 236 6.94 3.87 5.85
C TRP A 236 6.97 3.33 4.42
N TYR A 237 8.09 2.70 4.04
CA TYR A 237 8.24 2.00 2.77
C TYR A 237 7.67 0.59 2.87
N CYS A 238 6.63 0.31 2.09
CA CYS A 238 5.89 -0.95 2.17
C CYS A 238 5.55 -1.50 0.79
N THR A 239 5.30 -2.81 0.74
CA THR A 239 4.58 -3.40 -0.40
C THR A 239 3.07 -3.16 -0.24
N ASN A 240 2.31 -3.38 -1.30
CA ASN A 240 0.85 -3.23 -1.25
C ASN A 240 0.20 -4.19 -0.26
N ILE A 241 0.63 -5.45 -0.17
CA ILE A 241 0.07 -6.37 0.84
C ILE A 241 0.39 -5.95 2.27
N GLU A 242 1.61 -5.47 2.54
CA GLU A 242 1.99 -4.98 3.87
C GLU A 242 1.09 -3.81 4.28
N PHE A 243 0.89 -2.85 3.37
CA PHE A 243 -0.02 -1.72 3.58
C PHE A 243 -1.44 -2.18 3.92
N VAL A 244 -2.00 -3.08 3.11
CA VAL A 244 -3.38 -3.55 3.26
C VAL A 244 -3.56 -4.37 4.54
N GLU A 245 -2.65 -5.28 4.82
CA GLU A 245 -2.72 -6.11 6.03
C GLU A 245 -2.55 -5.28 7.29
N TYR A 246 -1.71 -4.26 7.28
CA TYR A 246 -1.57 -3.32 8.39
C TYR A 246 -2.87 -2.53 8.62
N CYS A 247 -3.46 -1.98 7.55
CA CYS A 247 -4.74 -1.27 7.64
C CYS A 247 -5.88 -2.16 8.14
N ASP A 248 -5.94 -3.41 7.67
CA ASP A 248 -6.91 -4.42 8.13
C ASP A 248 -6.66 -4.80 9.60
N ALA A 249 -5.39 -4.90 10.02
CA ALA A 249 -5.02 -5.20 11.40
C ALA A 249 -5.42 -4.07 12.35
N TYR A 250 -5.17 -2.82 11.99
CA TYR A 250 -5.60 -1.65 12.78
C TYR A 250 -7.12 -1.62 12.99
N LYS A 251 -7.90 -1.93 11.94
CA LYS A 251 -9.38 -2.00 12.03
C LYS A 251 -9.90 -3.11 12.95
N ARG A 252 -9.05 -4.06 13.36
CA ARG A 252 -9.38 -5.14 14.30
C ARG A 252 -9.05 -4.81 15.75
N LEU A 253 -8.54 -3.60 16.06
CA LEU A 253 -8.41 -3.17 17.45
C LEU A 253 -9.76 -3.25 18.16
N GLU A 254 -9.76 -3.88 19.33
CA GLU A 254 -10.95 -4.01 20.16
C GLU A 254 -10.87 -3.00 21.30
N MET A 255 -11.95 -2.25 21.51
CA MET A 255 -11.97 -1.17 22.52
C MET A 255 -13.16 -1.34 23.45
N ASP A 256 -12.99 -0.96 24.71
CA ASP A 256 -14.13 -0.78 25.60
C ASP A 256 -14.93 0.48 25.22
N VAL A 257 -16.20 0.55 25.65
CA VAL A 257 -17.12 1.65 25.31
C VAL A 257 -16.56 3.02 25.71
N ASP A 258 -15.75 3.07 26.76
CA ASP A 258 -15.14 4.30 27.26
C ASP A 258 -13.82 4.65 26.55
N MET A 259 -13.30 3.83 25.64
CA MET A 259 -11.96 3.95 25.05
C MET A 259 -10.86 4.14 26.10
N LYS A 260 -10.92 3.38 27.20
CA LYS A 260 -9.88 3.31 28.24
C LYS A 260 -8.94 2.14 28.01
N TYR A 261 -9.45 1.06 27.44
CA TYR A 261 -8.68 -0.16 27.16
C TYR A 261 -8.78 -0.48 25.68
N ILE A 262 -7.63 -0.73 25.07
CA ILE A 262 -7.50 -1.17 23.69
C ILE A 262 -6.80 -2.52 23.71
N PHE A 263 -7.35 -3.52 23.04
CA PHE A 263 -6.75 -4.84 22.85
C PHE A 263 -6.36 -5.03 21.39
N ASN A 264 -5.17 -5.60 21.17
CA ASN A 264 -4.68 -5.97 19.84
C ASN A 264 -4.79 -7.49 19.62
N PRO A 265 -5.83 -7.97 18.92
CA PRO A 265 -5.99 -9.41 18.63
C PRO A 265 -5.13 -9.90 17.45
N THR A 266 -4.26 -9.06 16.89
CA THR A 266 -3.55 -9.32 15.64
C THR A 266 -2.08 -9.70 15.86
N ALA A 267 -1.39 -10.07 14.78
CA ALA A 267 0.05 -10.37 14.79
C ALA A 267 0.94 -9.15 14.46
N TYR A 268 0.36 -7.96 14.35
CA TYR A 268 1.07 -6.72 14.01
C TYR A 268 1.29 -5.86 15.25
N ASP A 269 2.45 -5.22 15.36
CA ASP A 269 2.59 -4.02 16.22
C ASP A 269 1.75 -2.91 15.58
N LEU A 270 0.77 -2.39 16.32
CA LEU A 270 -0.16 -1.38 15.80
C LEU A 270 0.14 -0.02 16.41
N TYR A 271 0.29 0.98 15.52
CA TYR A 271 0.66 2.34 15.86
C TYR A 271 -0.53 3.26 15.67
N PHE A 272 -0.75 4.13 16.64
CA PHE A 272 -1.84 5.09 16.60
C PHE A 272 -1.60 6.22 17.57
N ARG A 273 -2.35 7.29 17.37
CA ARG A 273 -2.39 8.43 18.28
C ARG A 273 -3.80 8.69 18.80
N VAL A 274 -3.86 9.22 20.01
CA VAL A 274 -5.09 9.70 20.63
C VAL A 274 -5.02 11.22 20.80
N GLY A 275 -6.06 11.92 20.35
CA GLY A 275 -6.18 13.36 20.46
C GLY A 275 -6.01 14.11 19.14
N TYR A 276 -6.23 15.43 19.19
CA TYR A 276 -6.14 16.35 18.06
C TYR A 276 -5.87 17.78 18.57
N PRO A 277 -5.05 18.62 17.90
CA PRO A 277 -4.31 18.38 16.65
C PRO A 277 -3.12 17.42 16.84
N TYR A 278 -2.45 17.05 15.73
CA TYR A 278 -1.35 16.07 15.74
C TYR A 278 -0.29 16.38 16.81
N GLU A 279 0.11 17.65 16.94
CA GLU A 279 1.17 18.11 17.85
C GLU A 279 0.81 18.01 19.34
N LYS A 280 -0.48 17.86 19.65
CA LYS A 280 -0.98 17.63 21.02
C LYS A 280 -1.41 16.19 21.25
N SER A 281 -1.30 15.34 20.24
CA SER A 281 -1.71 13.95 20.35
C SER A 281 -0.70 13.14 21.14
N LYS A 282 -1.16 12.09 21.80
CA LYS A 282 -0.30 11.10 22.45
C LYS A 282 -0.19 9.87 21.55
N HIS A 283 1.04 9.47 21.25
CA HIS A 283 1.37 8.37 20.36
C HIS A 283 1.54 7.07 21.14
N TYR A 284 1.07 5.98 20.55
CA TYR A 284 1.03 4.67 21.17
C TYR A 284 1.43 3.60 20.17
N VAL A 285 2.07 2.56 20.69
CA VAL A 285 2.23 1.28 20.02
C VAL A 285 1.63 0.20 20.93
N ILE A 286 0.87 -0.72 20.36
CA ILE A 286 0.32 -1.88 21.07
C ILE A 286 0.78 -3.17 20.40
N LYS A 287 1.41 -4.06 21.16
CA LYS A 287 1.97 -5.30 20.63
C LYS A 287 0.90 -6.38 20.41
N PRO A 288 1.17 -7.42 19.61
CA PRO A 288 0.31 -8.58 19.47
C PRO A 288 -0.12 -9.18 20.81
N GLY A 289 -1.43 -9.35 20.99
CA GLY A 289 -2.02 -9.95 22.20
C GLY A 289 -1.98 -9.05 23.45
N GLU A 290 -1.58 -7.79 23.32
CA GLU A 290 -1.52 -6.84 24.44
C GLU A 290 -2.85 -6.10 24.62
N THR A 291 -3.18 -5.80 25.89
CA THR A 291 -4.21 -4.82 26.26
C THR A 291 -3.54 -3.59 26.85
N LEU A 292 -3.68 -2.45 26.17
CA LEU A 292 -3.17 -1.16 26.58
C LEU A 292 -4.26 -0.38 27.32
N LYS A 293 -3.88 0.25 28.44
CA LYS A 293 -4.72 1.26 29.11
C LYS A 293 -4.31 2.65 28.63
N LEU A 294 -5.24 3.37 27.99
CA LEU A 294 -5.02 4.77 27.59
C LEU A 294 -4.96 5.65 28.84
N VAL A 295 -4.01 6.58 28.85
CA VAL A 295 -3.76 7.54 29.94
C VAL A 295 -3.84 8.95 29.43
#